data_AF-A0A139D2Q5-F1
#
_entry.id   AF-A0A139D2Q5-F1
#
_cell.length_a   1.000
_cell.length_b   1.000
_cell.length_c   1.000
_cell.angle_alpha   90.00
_cell.angle_beta   90.00
_cell.angle_gamma   90.00
#
_symmetry.space_group_name_H-M   'P 1'
#
loop_
_entity.id
_entity.type
_entity.pdbx_description
1 polymer ?
#
loop_
_entity_poly.entity_id
_entity_poly.type
_entity_poly.pdbx_seq_one_letter_code
_entity_poly.pdbx_strand_id
1 'polypeptide(L)'
;EVNKFDDQLLTMNHPDAMNALLAGREVSAHFASPPYLFLESKEKGIKKILSGKEAFGGEFTFIVGVSTEEFYQQQSKNYKVFLEALTEALNFINQQPQAADILADNYNLTAAEMKEYLNWPGMEFTSKIKGLEEFLAFMTAEGYLKENNYQRSELIFTEELVTEKKETVLEGAEQDGK
;
A
#
# COMPACT_ATOMS: atom_id res chain seq x y z
N GLU A 1 -18.04 -8.98 -23.03
CA GLU A 1 -18.72 -9.10 -21.73
C GLU A 1 -17.67 -8.91 -20.66
N VAL A 2 -17.96 -8.09 -19.65
CA VAL A 2 -17.01 -7.74 -18.57
C VAL A 2 -16.72 -8.91 -17.63
N ASN A 3 -17.65 -9.87 -17.52
CA ASN A 3 -17.60 -10.99 -16.56
C ASN A 3 -17.15 -12.32 -17.19
N LYS A 4 -16.56 -12.27 -18.40
CA LYS A 4 -16.29 -13.46 -19.21
C LYS A 4 -15.37 -14.48 -18.52
N PHE A 5 -14.55 -14.03 -17.56
CA PHE A 5 -13.55 -14.84 -16.89
C PHE A 5 -13.85 -15.08 -15.40
N ASP A 6 -14.98 -14.59 -14.88
CA ASP A 6 -15.27 -14.64 -13.44
C ASP A 6 -15.36 -16.09 -12.94
N ASP A 7 -15.99 -16.98 -13.73
CA ASP A 7 -16.09 -18.42 -13.44
C ASP A 7 -14.77 -19.18 -13.60
N GLN A 8 -13.68 -18.51 -14.00
CA GLN A 8 -12.35 -19.09 -14.20
C GLN A 8 -11.33 -18.60 -13.16
N LEU A 9 -11.74 -17.72 -12.24
CA LEU A 9 -10.88 -17.23 -11.17
C LEU A 9 -10.68 -18.31 -10.10
N LEU A 10 -9.41 -18.56 -9.76
CA LEU A 10 -9.02 -19.46 -8.68
C LEU A 10 -8.38 -18.65 -7.56
N THR A 11 -8.89 -18.79 -6.33
CA THR A 11 -8.27 -18.19 -5.14
C THR A 11 -7.15 -19.10 -4.64
N MET A 12 -5.92 -18.63 -4.72
CA MET A 12 -4.71 -19.32 -4.28
C MET A 12 -3.79 -18.35 -3.55
N ASN A 13 -2.96 -18.86 -2.63
CA ASN A 13 -1.83 -18.07 -2.15
C ASN A 13 -0.77 -17.96 -3.26
N HIS A 14 0.04 -16.90 -3.23
CA HIS A 14 1.04 -16.66 -4.28
C HIS A 14 2.05 -17.79 -4.50
N PRO A 15 2.61 -18.45 -3.45
CA PRO A 15 3.48 -19.62 -3.65
C PRO A 15 2.82 -20.74 -4.48
N ASP A 16 1.59 -21.10 -4.14
CA ASP A 16 0.88 -22.21 -4.80
C ASP A 16 0.49 -21.83 -6.23
N ALA A 17 0.04 -20.59 -6.45
CA ALA A 17 -0.29 -20.08 -7.78
C ALA A 17 0.93 -20.04 -8.71
N MET A 18 2.10 -19.60 -8.20
CA MET A 18 3.35 -19.64 -8.93
C MET A 18 3.72 -21.08 -9.31
N ASN A 19 3.69 -22.01 -8.35
CA ASN A 19 4.00 -23.42 -8.62
C ASN A 19 3.05 -24.04 -9.67
N ALA A 20 1.75 -23.73 -9.59
CA ALA A 20 0.75 -24.22 -10.55
C ALA A 20 0.96 -23.62 -11.96
N LEU A 21 1.32 -22.33 -12.05
CA LEU A 21 1.69 -21.66 -13.30
C LEU A 21 2.92 -22.32 -13.92
N LEU A 22 3.98 -22.52 -13.14
CA LEU A 22 5.23 -23.13 -13.60
C LEU A 22 5.08 -24.61 -13.99
N ALA A 23 4.16 -25.34 -13.34
CA ALA A 23 3.81 -26.70 -13.73
C ALA A 23 3.09 -26.77 -15.10
N GLY A 24 2.52 -25.66 -15.58
CA GLY A 24 1.92 -25.53 -16.90
C GLY A 24 0.62 -26.34 -17.09
N ARG A 25 -0.15 -26.54 -16.01
CA ARG A 25 -1.38 -27.36 -16.03
C ARG A 25 -2.62 -26.60 -15.57
N GLU A 26 -2.70 -26.31 -14.28
CA GLU A 26 -3.94 -25.86 -13.63
C GLU A 26 -4.16 -24.35 -13.76
N VAL A 27 -3.08 -23.57 -13.74
CA VAL A 27 -3.11 -22.11 -13.82
C VAL A 27 -2.48 -21.66 -15.13
N SER A 28 -3.24 -20.88 -15.92
CA SER A 28 -2.77 -20.33 -17.19
C SER A 28 -2.19 -18.91 -17.07
N ALA A 29 -2.59 -18.17 -16.04
CA ALA A 29 -2.12 -16.82 -15.73
C ALA A 29 -2.27 -16.54 -14.24
N HIS A 30 -1.37 -15.72 -13.68
CA HIS A 30 -1.37 -15.36 -12.27
C HIS A 30 -1.27 -13.84 -12.13
N PHE A 31 -2.25 -13.23 -11.44
CA PHE A 31 -2.10 -11.86 -10.94
C PHE A 31 -1.19 -11.89 -9.70
N ALA A 32 0.11 -11.72 -9.92
CA ALA A 32 1.14 -11.82 -8.89
C ALA A 32 1.57 -10.45 -8.35
N SER A 33 2.02 -10.42 -7.10
CA SER A 33 2.80 -9.33 -6.53
C SER A 33 4.28 -9.73 -6.39
N PRO A 34 5.19 -8.77 -6.18
CA PRO A 34 6.52 -9.07 -5.67
C PRO A 34 6.47 -9.94 -4.40
N PRO A 35 7.43 -10.87 -4.20
CA PRO A 35 8.52 -11.21 -5.11
C PRO A 35 8.14 -12.22 -6.21
N TYR A 36 6.97 -12.86 -6.15
CA TYR A 36 6.56 -13.93 -7.07
C TYR A 36 6.52 -13.46 -8.53
N LEU A 37 6.05 -12.23 -8.76
CA LEU A 37 6.11 -11.60 -10.08
C LEU A 37 7.54 -11.58 -10.65
N PHE A 38 8.55 -11.32 -9.80
CA PHE A 38 9.95 -11.24 -10.21
C PHE A 38 10.50 -12.63 -10.53
N LEU A 39 10.16 -13.62 -9.72
CA LEU A 39 10.56 -15.01 -9.91
C LEU A 39 9.95 -15.57 -11.20
N GLU A 40 8.64 -15.43 -11.40
CA GLU A 40 7.94 -15.89 -12.59
C GLU A 40 8.47 -15.22 -13.87
N SER A 41 8.79 -13.92 -13.81
CA SER A 41 9.30 -13.18 -14.97
C SER A 41 10.70 -13.64 -15.43
N LYS A 42 11.45 -14.34 -14.58
CA LYS A 42 12.76 -14.92 -14.92
C LYS A 42 12.62 -16.29 -15.60
N GLU A 43 11.46 -16.92 -15.52
CA GLU A 43 11.22 -18.26 -16.05
C GLU A 43 10.98 -18.28 -17.55
N LYS A 44 11.59 -19.26 -18.23
CA LYS A 44 11.51 -19.37 -19.68
C LYS A 44 10.08 -19.74 -20.09
N GLY A 45 9.49 -18.92 -20.96
CA GLY A 45 8.15 -19.15 -21.50
C GLY A 45 7.04 -18.40 -20.75
N ILE A 46 7.37 -17.80 -19.60
CA ILE A 46 6.48 -16.84 -18.94
C ILE A 46 6.64 -15.47 -19.60
N LYS A 47 5.51 -14.76 -19.74
CA LYS A 47 5.47 -13.39 -20.26
C LYS A 47 4.41 -12.58 -19.54
N LYS A 48 4.67 -11.29 -19.36
CA LYS A 48 3.66 -10.34 -18.87
C LYS A 48 2.54 -10.21 -19.91
N ILE A 49 1.30 -10.46 -19.49
CA ILE A 49 0.10 -10.25 -20.32
C ILE A 49 -0.48 -8.84 -20.09
N LEU A 50 -0.54 -8.43 -18.82
CA LEU A 50 -1.12 -7.17 -18.37
C LEU A 50 -0.40 -6.73 -17.09
N SER A 51 -0.05 -5.46 -16.95
CA SER A 51 0.42 -4.91 -15.67
C SER A 51 -0.75 -4.46 -14.80
N GLY A 52 -0.54 -4.39 -13.48
CA GLY A 52 -1.54 -3.83 -12.56
C GLY A 52 -1.97 -2.42 -12.95
N LYS A 53 -1.04 -1.57 -13.40
CA LYS A 53 -1.33 -0.20 -13.87
C LYS A 53 -2.26 -0.19 -15.08
N GLU A 54 -2.03 -1.07 -16.05
CA GLU A 54 -2.89 -1.19 -17.23
C GLU A 54 -4.26 -1.79 -16.88
N ALA A 55 -4.30 -2.77 -15.98
CA ALA A 55 -5.54 -3.37 -15.49
C ALA A 55 -6.40 -2.36 -14.72
N PHE A 56 -5.76 -1.56 -13.88
CA PHE A 56 -6.41 -0.51 -13.08
C PHE A 56 -6.80 0.72 -13.91
N GLY A 57 -6.07 0.99 -15.00
CA GLY A 57 -6.26 2.18 -15.83
C GLY A 57 -5.50 3.43 -15.35
N GLY A 58 -4.56 3.27 -14.41
CA GLY A 58 -3.84 4.39 -13.80
C GLY A 58 -2.84 3.95 -12.72
N GLU A 59 -2.16 4.93 -12.12
CA GLU A 59 -1.32 4.69 -10.94
C GLU A 59 -2.20 4.40 -9.72
N PHE A 60 -1.82 3.42 -8.92
CA PHE A 60 -2.54 3.04 -7.71
C PHE A 60 -1.59 2.59 -6.60
N THR A 61 -2.05 2.67 -5.37
CA THR A 61 -1.31 2.17 -4.21
C THR A 61 -1.68 0.70 -3.96
N PHE A 62 -0.68 -0.19 -4.01
CA PHE A 62 -0.89 -1.63 -3.76
C PHE A 62 -0.94 -1.97 -2.27
N ILE A 63 -0.11 -1.32 -1.44
CA ILE A 63 -0.04 -1.54 0.01
C ILE A 63 -0.17 -0.21 0.72
N VAL A 64 -1.02 -0.16 1.75
CA VAL A 64 -1.19 0.98 2.65
C VAL A 64 -0.84 0.58 4.09
N GLY A 65 -0.30 1.52 4.84
CA GLY A 65 -0.23 1.41 6.30
C GLY A 65 -1.57 1.83 6.91
N VAL A 66 -2.03 1.12 7.93
CA VAL A 66 -3.28 1.42 8.63
C VAL A 66 -3.03 1.58 10.13
N SER A 67 -3.82 2.44 10.77
CA SER A 67 -3.83 2.64 12.21
C SER A 67 -5.27 2.83 12.68
N THR A 68 -5.52 2.61 13.98
CA THR A 68 -6.79 2.96 14.60
C THR A 68 -6.94 4.48 14.68
N GLU A 69 -8.19 4.94 14.60
CA GLU A 69 -8.55 6.34 14.85
C GLU A 69 -8.19 6.76 16.28
N GLU A 70 -8.35 5.85 17.25
CA GLU A 70 -7.99 6.08 18.65
C GLU A 70 -6.50 6.45 18.81
N PHE A 71 -5.59 5.69 18.19
CA PHE A 71 -4.16 5.99 18.26
C PHE A 71 -3.87 7.36 17.64
N TYR A 72 -4.45 7.65 16.48
CA TYR A 72 -4.28 8.93 15.79
C TYR A 72 -4.78 10.12 16.64
N GLN A 73 -5.96 10.00 17.25
CA GLN A 73 -6.57 11.09 18.01
C GLN A 73 -5.99 11.26 19.43
N GLN A 74 -5.73 10.16 20.12
CA GLN A 74 -5.33 10.19 21.53
C GLN A 74 -3.82 10.19 21.73
N GLN A 75 -3.06 9.65 20.78
CA GLN A 75 -1.59 9.56 20.84
C GLN A 75 -0.93 10.41 19.74
N SER A 76 -1.47 11.61 19.48
CA SER A 76 -1.04 12.48 18.38
C SER A 76 0.46 12.79 18.35
N LYS A 77 1.11 12.88 19.52
CA LYS A 77 2.58 13.02 19.60
C LYS A 77 3.31 11.80 19.07
N ASN A 78 2.88 10.60 19.46
CA ASN A 78 3.50 9.35 19.01
C ASN A 78 3.21 9.11 17.52
N TYR A 79 2.00 9.43 17.06
CA TYR A 79 1.65 9.40 15.65
C TYR A 79 2.55 10.32 14.82
N LYS A 80 2.80 11.55 15.28
CA LYS A 80 3.70 12.48 14.61
C LYS A 80 5.13 11.92 14.52
N VAL A 81 5.67 11.41 15.62
CA VAL A 81 7.01 10.79 15.64
C VAL A 81 7.09 9.59 14.70
N PHE A 82 6.04 8.76 14.66
CA PHE A 82 5.95 7.66 13.70
C PHE A 82 5.98 8.15 12.25
N LEU A 83 5.23 9.20 11.91
CA LEU A 83 5.20 9.76 10.56
C LEU A 83 6.55 10.37 10.14
N GLU A 84 7.23 11.05 11.07
CA GLU A 84 8.59 11.57 10.86
C GLU A 84 9.58 10.42 10.57
N ALA A 85 9.55 9.36 11.38
CA ALA A 85 10.38 8.17 11.18
C ALA A 85 10.06 7.44 9.86
N LEU A 86 8.77 7.32 9.50
CA LEU A 86 8.36 6.75 8.22
C LEU A 86 8.87 7.60 7.05
N THR A 87 8.81 8.93 7.16
CA THR A 87 9.33 9.85 6.14
C THR A 87 10.83 9.70 5.97
N GLU A 88 11.58 9.58 7.07
CA GLU A 88 13.02 9.28 7.02
C GLU A 88 13.30 7.95 6.34
N ALA A 89 12.56 6.88 6.69
CA ALA A 89 12.71 5.57 6.09
C ALA A 89 12.36 5.57 4.58
N LEU A 90 11.32 6.29 4.17
CA LEU A 90 10.96 6.47 2.76
C LEU A 90 12.05 7.23 1.99
N ASN A 91 12.63 8.28 2.57
CA ASN A 91 13.74 8.98 1.95
C ASN A 91 14.98 8.08 1.83
N PHE A 92 15.26 7.30 2.87
CA PHE A 92 16.39 6.38 2.90
C PHE A 92 16.26 5.26 1.85
N ILE A 93 15.11 4.59 1.79
CA ILE A 93 14.89 3.49 0.83
C ILE A 93 14.94 3.97 -0.62
N ASN A 94 14.46 5.18 -0.90
CA ASN A 94 14.53 5.77 -2.25
C ASN A 94 15.94 6.21 -2.65
N GLN A 95 16.86 6.42 -1.70
CA GLN A 95 18.25 6.75 -1.99
C GLN A 95 19.09 5.52 -2.38
N GLN A 96 18.70 4.32 -1.90
CA GLN A 96 18.97 2.94 -2.36
C GLN A 96 20.26 2.15 -2.04
N PRO A 97 21.51 2.65 -2.03
CA PRO A 97 22.68 1.79 -1.83
C PRO A 97 22.66 1.00 -0.53
N GLN A 98 22.35 1.65 0.59
CA GLN A 98 22.44 1.05 1.93
C GLN A 98 21.15 0.33 2.33
N ALA A 99 20.02 0.70 1.74
CA ALA A 99 18.73 0.07 2.05
C ALA A 99 18.69 -1.39 1.61
N ALA A 100 19.29 -1.70 0.46
CA ALA A 100 19.37 -3.08 -0.02
C ALA A 100 20.18 -3.97 0.93
N ASP A 101 21.31 -3.47 1.45
CA ASP A 101 22.16 -4.22 2.39
C ASP A 101 21.42 -4.52 3.70
N ILE A 102 20.69 -3.55 4.25
CA ILE A 102 19.92 -3.71 5.50
C ILE A 102 18.75 -4.69 5.32
N LEU A 103 18.07 -4.63 4.18
CA LEU A 103 16.87 -5.44 3.95
C LEU A 103 17.21 -6.88 3.52
N ALA A 104 18.30 -7.09 2.77
CA ALA A 104 18.65 -8.38 2.19
C ALA A 104 18.58 -9.55 3.19
N ASP A 105 19.15 -9.36 4.38
CA ASP A 105 19.18 -10.37 5.45
C ASP A 105 17.77 -10.77 5.93
N ASN A 106 16.82 -9.83 5.97
CA ASN A 106 15.44 -10.11 6.42
C ASN A 106 14.65 -10.97 5.42
N TYR A 107 15.10 -11.05 4.18
CA TYR A 107 14.41 -11.76 3.10
C TYR A 107 15.22 -12.95 2.56
N ASN A 108 16.34 -13.30 3.19
CA ASN A 108 17.28 -14.32 2.71
C ASN A 108 17.73 -14.09 1.25
N LEU A 109 17.95 -12.82 0.88
CA LEU A 109 18.43 -12.41 -0.43
C LEU A 109 19.86 -11.90 -0.33
N THR A 110 20.57 -11.87 -1.44
CA THR A 110 21.78 -11.05 -1.53
C THR A 110 21.43 -9.57 -1.64
N ALA A 111 22.34 -8.68 -1.24
CA ALA A 111 22.18 -7.23 -1.45
C ALA A 111 21.95 -6.88 -2.92
N ALA A 112 22.56 -7.62 -3.85
CA ALA A 112 22.37 -7.43 -5.28
C ALA A 112 20.94 -7.77 -5.72
N GLU A 113 20.38 -8.90 -5.27
CA GLU A 113 18.99 -9.28 -5.56
C GLU A 113 18.00 -8.32 -4.92
N MET A 114 18.22 -7.91 -3.67
CA MET A 114 17.37 -6.91 -3.02
C MET A 114 17.40 -5.59 -3.79
N LYS A 115 18.58 -5.15 -4.26
CA LYS A 115 18.70 -3.95 -5.08
C LYS A 115 17.95 -4.09 -6.41
N GLU A 116 17.99 -5.26 -7.06
CA GLU A 116 17.18 -5.54 -8.25
C GLU A 116 15.68 -5.39 -7.95
N TYR A 117 15.22 -5.94 -6.82
CA TYR A 117 13.83 -5.89 -6.39
C TYR A 117 13.37 -4.45 -6.10
N LEU A 118 14.17 -3.67 -5.37
CA LEU A 118 13.86 -2.27 -5.05
C LEU A 118 13.82 -1.38 -6.31
N ASN A 119 14.52 -1.76 -7.39
CA ASN A 119 14.55 -1.05 -8.67
C ASN A 119 13.61 -1.64 -9.72
N TRP A 120 12.82 -2.67 -9.37
CA TRP A 120 11.97 -3.30 -10.35
C TRP A 120 10.98 -2.29 -10.95
N PRO A 121 10.73 -2.30 -12.27
CA PRO A 121 9.83 -1.34 -12.88
C PRO A 121 8.46 -1.29 -12.21
N GLY A 122 8.08 -0.09 -11.75
CA GLY A 122 6.81 0.15 -11.04
C GLY A 122 6.91 0.08 -9.51
N MET A 123 8.08 -0.21 -8.95
CA MET A 123 8.32 -0.08 -7.50
C MET A 123 8.44 1.39 -7.11
N GLU A 124 7.54 1.85 -6.25
CA GLU A 124 7.54 3.19 -5.68
C GLU A 124 7.24 3.13 -4.19
N PHE A 125 8.05 3.82 -3.40
CA PHE A 125 7.87 3.94 -1.95
C PHE A 125 7.52 5.39 -1.62
N THR A 126 6.28 5.62 -1.21
CA THR A 126 5.76 6.98 -0.93
C THR A 126 4.68 6.95 0.13
N SER A 127 4.49 8.08 0.81
CA SER A 127 3.33 8.33 1.69
C SER A 127 2.08 8.76 0.92
N LYS A 128 2.20 9.04 -0.38
CA LYS A 128 1.07 9.48 -1.22
C LYS A 128 0.21 8.30 -1.65
N ILE A 129 -1.03 8.27 -1.19
CA ILE A 129 -2.04 7.31 -1.63
C ILE A 129 -2.56 7.70 -3.02
N LYS A 130 -2.59 6.74 -3.95
CA LYS A 130 -3.04 6.88 -5.35
C LYS A 130 -4.18 5.90 -5.63
N GLY A 131 -5.10 6.27 -6.52
CA GLY A 131 -6.18 5.38 -6.98
C GLY A 131 -7.38 5.24 -6.04
N LEU A 132 -7.48 6.05 -4.98
CA LEU A 132 -8.55 5.90 -3.98
C LEU A 132 -9.94 6.04 -4.60
N GLU A 133 -10.14 7.06 -5.43
CA GLU A 133 -11.45 7.36 -6.03
C GLU A 133 -11.86 6.27 -7.02
N GLU A 134 -10.91 5.75 -7.80
CA GLU A 134 -11.14 4.65 -8.73
C GLU A 134 -11.49 3.36 -7.99
N PHE A 135 -10.83 3.05 -6.87
CA PHE A 135 -11.21 1.93 -6.02
C PHE A 135 -12.60 2.10 -5.41
N LEU A 136 -12.94 3.27 -4.87
CA LEU A 136 -14.28 3.53 -4.33
C LEU A 136 -15.35 3.34 -5.42
N ALA A 137 -15.14 3.92 -6.60
CA ALA A 137 -16.05 3.79 -7.72
C ALA A 137 -16.25 2.33 -8.15
N PHE A 138 -15.16 1.57 -8.30
CA PHE A 138 -15.22 0.15 -8.65
C PHE A 138 -15.93 -0.66 -7.57
N MET A 139 -15.55 -0.49 -6.30
CA MET A 139 -16.09 -1.26 -5.20
C MET A 139 -17.59 -1.01 -4.99
N THR A 140 -18.07 0.22 -5.21
CA THR A 140 -19.51 0.52 -5.17
C THR A 140 -20.23 -0.05 -6.39
N ALA A 141 -19.65 0.03 -7.59
CA ALA A 141 -20.25 -0.51 -8.82
C ALA A 141 -20.45 -2.05 -8.74
N GLU A 142 -19.49 -2.76 -8.15
CA GLU A 142 -19.54 -4.21 -7.95
C GLU A 142 -20.27 -4.62 -6.65
N GLY A 143 -20.79 -3.67 -5.89
CA GLY A 143 -21.57 -3.94 -4.67
C GLY A 143 -20.76 -4.39 -3.44
N TYR A 144 -19.42 -4.25 -3.47
CA TYR A 144 -18.57 -4.42 -2.28
C TYR A 144 -18.80 -3.30 -1.25
N LEU A 145 -19.18 -2.09 -1.71
CA LEU A 145 -19.56 -0.96 -0.88
C LEU A 145 -21.03 -0.56 -1.15
N LYS A 146 -21.72 -0.08 -0.11
CA LYS A 146 -23.13 0.34 -0.20
C LYS A 146 -23.31 1.69 -0.90
N GLU A 147 -22.33 2.58 -0.74
CA GLU A 147 -22.31 3.94 -1.26
C GLU A 147 -20.88 4.34 -1.62
N ASN A 148 -20.68 5.51 -2.23
CA ASN A 148 -19.36 6.02 -2.67
C ASN A 148 -19.07 7.46 -2.19
N ASN A 149 -19.88 7.98 -1.26
CA ASN A 149 -19.81 9.34 -0.73
C ASN A 149 -18.87 9.46 0.50
N TYR A 150 -17.96 8.50 0.68
CA TYR A 150 -16.97 8.54 1.75
C TYR A 150 -16.06 9.75 1.58
N GLN A 151 -15.92 10.54 2.63
CA GLN A 151 -15.01 11.68 2.61
C GLN A 151 -13.59 11.19 2.78
N ARG A 152 -12.66 11.78 2.02
CA ARG A 152 -11.24 11.42 2.09
C ARG A 152 -10.67 11.50 3.52
N SER A 153 -11.12 12.47 4.31
CA SER A 153 -10.71 12.65 5.72
C SER A 153 -11.18 11.53 6.64
N GLU A 154 -12.19 10.76 6.25
CA GLU A 154 -12.66 9.58 7.01
C GLU A 154 -11.79 8.35 6.72
N LEU A 155 -11.09 8.34 5.58
CA LEU A 155 -10.30 7.21 5.10
C LEU A 155 -8.79 7.42 5.26
N ILE A 156 -8.34 8.67 5.19
CA ILE A 156 -6.93 9.05 5.23
C ILE A 156 -6.73 10.10 6.32
N PHE A 157 -5.90 9.75 7.30
CA PHE A 157 -5.43 10.70 8.31
C PHE A 157 -4.56 11.78 7.67
N THR A 158 -4.85 13.05 7.97
CA THR A 158 -4.09 14.20 7.51
C THR A 158 -3.01 14.59 8.51
N GLU A 159 -1.98 15.32 8.06
CA GLU A 159 -0.92 15.83 8.95
C GLU A 159 -1.42 16.94 9.91
N GLU A 160 -2.60 17.51 9.63
CA GLU A 160 -3.10 18.75 10.24
C GLU A 160 -3.70 18.57 11.65
N LEU A 161 -4.09 17.36 12.04
CA LEU A 161 -4.71 17.11 13.36
C LEU A 161 -3.74 17.29 14.55
N VAL A 162 -2.46 17.56 14.31
CA VAL A 162 -1.49 17.81 15.38
C VAL A 162 -1.57 19.25 15.92
N THR A 163 -2.29 20.17 15.28
CA THR A 163 -2.23 21.60 15.62
C THR A 163 -3.42 22.20 16.37
N GLU A 164 -4.59 21.54 16.45
CA GLU A 164 -5.83 22.24 16.89
C GLU A 164 -6.31 21.99 18.33
N LYS A 165 -5.63 21.19 19.17
CA LYS A 165 -6.00 21.03 20.59
C LYS A 165 -5.15 21.84 21.58
N LYS A 166 -4.82 23.08 21.23
CA LYS A 166 -4.28 24.09 22.16
C LYS A 166 -5.06 25.40 22.02
N GLU A 167 -6.32 25.42 22.44
CA GLU A 167 -7.03 26.63 22.90
C GLU A 167 -8.48 26.27 23.25
N THR A 168 -8.70 25.62 24.40
CA THR A 168 -9.98 25.68 25.13
C THR A 168 -9.84 25.00 26.49
N VAL A 169 -9.04 25.58 27.39
CA VAL A 169 -9.30 25.68 28.84
C VAL A 169 -8.28 26.70 29.36
N LEU A 170 -8.73 27.93 29.63
CA LEU A 170 -8.26 28.88 30.65
C LEU A 170 -8.76 30.31 30.33
N GLU A 171 -10.06 30.47 30.11
CA GLU A 171 -10.74 31.75 30.33
C GLU A 171 -12.00 31.45 31.13
N GLY A 172 -11.97 31.76 32.43
CA GLY A 172 -13.05 31.43 33.34
C GLY A 172 -12.66 31.41 34.81
N ALA A 173 -11.92 32.44 35.26
CA ALA A 173 -11.91 32.84 36.66
C ALA A 173 -11.56 34.33 36.72
N GLU A 174 -12.55 35.15 36.41
CA GLU A 174 -12.57 36.57 36.76
C GLU A 174 -12.47 36.76 38.28
N GLN A 175 -11.87 37.89 38.60
CA GLN A 175 -11.77 38.53 39.91
C GLN A 175 -13.16 38.88 40.46
N ASP A 176 -13.35 38.68 41.77
CA ASP A 176 -14.14 39.49 42.71
C ASP A 176 -14.15 38.75 44.07
N GLY A 177 -13.85 39.30 45.24
CA GLY A 177 -13.49 40.65 45.67
C GLY A 177 -13.28 40.65 47.20
N LYS A 178 -12.66 41.73 47.69
CA LYS A 178 -12.39 42.13 49.09
C LYS A 178 -11.31 41.38 49.88
#